data_AF-A0A7S9DB24-F1
#
_entry.id   AF-A0A7S9DB24-F1
#
_cell.length_a   1.000
_cell.length_b   1.000
_cell.length_c   1.000
_cell.angle_alpha   90.00
_cell.angle_beta   90.00
_cell.angle_gamma   90.00
#
_symmetry.space_group_name_H-M   'P 1'
#
loop_
_entity.id
_entity.type
_entity.pdbx_description
1 polymer ?
#
loop_
_entity_poly.entity_id
_entity_poly.type
_entity_poly.pdbx_seq_one_letter_code
_entity_poly.pdbx_strand_id
1 'polypeptide(L)' 'MTRIDYLKDQLARAERLAKAILDRQTVERLQAYAAECRTELQVLTPKAAA' A
#
# COMPACT_ATOMS: atom_id res chain seq x y z
N MET A 1 -1.53 -7.57 15.54
CA MET A 1 -1.58 -7.44 14.06
C MET A 1 -0.36 -8.11 13.46
N THR A 2 -0.53 -8.88 12.39
CA THR A 2 0.61 -9.42 11.63
C THR A 2 1.21 -8.36 10.71
N ARG A 3 2.42 -8.59 10.19
CA ARG A 3 3.01 -7.70 9.18
C ARG A 3 2.15 -7.58 7.92
N ILE A 4 1.52 -8.68 7.50
CA ILE A 4 0.61 -8.71 6.35
C ILE A 4 -0.62 -7.83 6.61
N ASP A 5 -1.25 -7.94 7.79
CA ASP A 5 -2.44 -7.12 8.13
C ASP A 5 -2.08 -5.63 8.17
N TYR A 6 -0.92 -5.32 8.74
CA TYR A 6 -0.39 -3.96 8.76
C TYR A 6 -0.22 -3.39 7.35
N LEU A 7 0.42 -4.14 6.44
CA LEU A 7 0.66 -3.70 5.07
C LEU A 7 -0.65 -3.51 4.29
N LYS A 8 -1.66 -4.36 4.52
CA LYS A 8 -2.99 -4.22 3.91
C LYS A 8 -3.70 -2.94 4.39
N ASP A 9 -3.63 -2.64 5.68
CA ASP A 9 -4.21 -1.40 6.23
C ASP A 9 -3.49 -0.16 5.69
N GLN A 10 -2.16 -0.16 5.66
CA GLN A 10 -1.38 0.94 5.10
C GLN A 10 -1.66 1.18 3.63
N LEU A 11 -1.80 0.11 2.84
CA LEU A 11 -2.18 0.19 1.44
C LEU A 11 -3.55 0.86 1.26
N ALA A 12 -4.59 0.37 1.97
CA ALA A 12 -5.93 0.92 1.90
C ALA A 12 -5.99 2.38 2.38
N ARG A 13 -5.20 2.74 3.41
CA ARG A 13 -5.10 4.10 3.91
C ARG A 13 -4.45 5.03 2.89
N ALA A 14 -3.33 4.61 2.28
CA ALA A 14 -2.62 5.41 1.29
C ALA A 14 -3.49 5.70 0.06
N GLU A 15 -4.21 4.70 -0.45
CA GLU A 15 -5.14 4.86 -1.57
C GLU A 15 -6.30 5.81 -1.26
N ARG A 16 -6.86 5.75 -0.04
CA ARG A 16 -7.92 6.68 0.39
C ARG A 16 -7.42 8.11 0.48
N LEU A 17 -6.24 8.32 1.08
CA LEU A 17 -5.65 9.65 1.22
C LEU A 17 -5.31 10.27 -0.15
N ALA A 18 -4.78 9.48 -1.08
CA ALA A 18 -4.45 9.95 -2.42
C ALA A 18 -5.69 10.44 -3.21
N LYS A 19 -6.88 9.91 -2.90
CA LYS A 19 -8.15 10.36 -3.50
C LYS A 19 -8.72 11.62 -2.85
N ALA A 20 -8.36 11.91 -1.60
CA ALA A 20 -8.91 13.02 -0.83
C ALA A 20 -8.05 14.30 -0.89
N ILE A 21 -6.78 14.17 -1.28
CA ILE A 21 -5.79 15.28 -1.28
C ILE A 21 -5.66 15.86 -2.69
N LEU A 22 -5.64 17.20 -2.78
CA LEU A 22 -5.44 17.92 -4.04
C LEU A 22 -3.97 18.22 -4.35
N ASP A 23 -3.10 18.21 -3.34
CA ASP A 23 -1.67 18.40 -3.53
C ASP A 23 -1.06 17.20 -4.28
N ARG A 24 -0.64 17.48 -5.51
CA ARG A 24 -0.01 16.52 -6.41
C ARG A 24 1.22 15.85 -5.81
N GLN A 25 2.10 16.60 -5.13
CA GLN A 25 3.32 16.02 -4.57
C GLN A 25 2.99 15.01 -3.48
N THR A 26 1.99 15.33 -2.64
CA THR A 26 1.51 14.42 -1.61
C THR A 26 0.84 13.18 -2.21
N VAL A 27 0.04 13.34 -3.28
CA VAL A 27 -0.56 12.21 -4.00
C VAL A 27 0.51 11.26 -4.57
N GLU A 28 1.54 11.79 -5.23
CA GLU A 28 2.63 11.00 -5.79
C GLU A 28 3.38 10.21 -4.70
N ARG A 29 3.64 10.83 -3.54
CA ARG A 29 4.29 10.15 -2.40
C ARG A 29 3.41 9.04 -1.81
N LEU A 30 2.10 9.26 -1.69
CA LEU A 30 1.16 8.24 -1.20
C LEU A 30 1.06 7.06 -2.17
N GLN A 31 1.08 7.33 -3.48
CA GLN A 31 1.07 6.29 -4.50
C GLN A 31 2.38 5.47 -4.49
N ALA A 32 3.54 6.12 -4.33
CA ALA A 32 4.82 5.44 -4.18
C ALA A 32 4.82 4.52 -2.94
N TYR A 33 4.36 5.04 -1.80
CA TYR A 33 4.24 4.26 -0.57
C TYR A 33 3.29 3.06 -0.70
N ALA A 34 2.15 3.24 -1.38
CA ALA A 34 1.23 2.15 -1.69
C ALA A 34 1.89 1.08 -2.59
N ALA A 35 2.73 1.47 -3.55
CA ALA A 35 3.49 0.54 -4.38
C ALA A 35 4.49 -0.28 -3.54
N GLU A 36 5.21 0.35 -2.63
CA GLU A 36 6.13 -0.33 -1.69
C GLU A 36 5.38 -1.38 -0.84
N CYS A 37 4.22 -1.01 -0.27
CA CYS A 37 3.40 -1.93 0.51
C CYS A 37 2.95 -3.15 -0.31
N ARG A 38 2.57 -2.95 -1.58
CA ARG A 38 2.18 -4.04 -2.48
C ARG A 38 3.37 -4.97 -2.79
N THR A 39 4.54 -4.40 -3.07
CA THR A 39 5.76 -5.19 -3.32
C THR A 39 6.11 -6.05 -2.10
N GLU A 40 6.08 -5.48 -0.90
CA GLU A 40 6.36 -6.23 0.32
C GLU A 40 5.31 -7.31 0.57
N LEU A 41 4.02 -7.02 0.32
CA LEU A 41 2.97 -8.04 0.37
C LEU A 41 3.22 -9.18 -0.62
N GLN A 42 3.68 -8.91 -1.85
CA GLN A 42 3.98 -9.98 -2.80
C GLN A 42 5.12 -10.89 -2.31
N VAL A 43 6.11 -10.33 -1.62
CA VAL A 43 7.22 -11.10 -1.02
C VAL A 43 6.75 -11.93 0.18
N LEU A 44 5.92 -11.34 1.05
CA LEU A 44 5.45 -11.99 2.29
C LEU A 44 4.28 -12.93 2.09
N THR A 45 3.53 -12.75 1.00
CA THR A 45 2.47 -13.66 0.53
C THR A 45 2.92 -14.23 -0.80
N PRO A 46 3.91 -15.16 -0.81
CA PRO A 46 4.20 -15.89 -2.02
C PRO A 46 2.90 -16.55 -2.47
N LYS A 47 2.54 -16.30 -3.72
CA LYS A 47 1.38 -16.89 -4.38
C LYS A 47 1.35 -18.37 -3.98
N ALA A 48 0.32 -18.81 -3.27
CA ALA A 48 0.00 -20.21 -3.21
C ALA A 48 -0.21 -20.62 -4.68
N ALA A 49 0.84 -21.19 -5.28
CA ALA A 49 0.76 -21.82 -6.57
C ALA A 49 -0.09 -23.06 -6.35
N ALA A 50 -1.40 -22.89 -6.52
CA ALA A 50 -2.42 -23.93 -6.63
C ALA A 50 -3.04 -23.79 -8.02
#